data_AF-A0A0M8N3V0-F1
#
_entry.id   AF-A0A0M8N3V0-F1
#
_cell.length_a   1.000
_cell.length_b   1.000
_cell.length_c   1.000
_cell.angle_alpha   90.00
_cell.angle_beta   90.00
_cell.angle_gamma   90.00
#
_symmetry.space_group_name_H-M   'P 1'
#
loop_
_entity.id
_entity.type
_entity.pdbx_description
1 polymer ?
#
loop_
_entity_poly.entity_id
_entity_poly.type
_entity_poly.pdbx_seq_one_letter_code
_entity_poly.pdbx_strand_id
1 'polypeptide(L)'
;MYEVFLTALVEDRDIIAAKAVLSGYCSMQPWESTHRVLYYQGPSRPSGINNQSSLEKPMRKDNVWLWKELHQNFARQSFILQARYEILRDTDLGTTAAIPMHLDSTPGVLRWTDFPDPPRGQPFLTQRKKVEIWEQRKLPSVLRDNKHQ
;
A
#
# COMPACT_ATOMS: atom_id res chain seq x y z
N MET A 1 -7.20 9.23 5.56
CA MET A 1 -6.04 10.10 5.92
C MET A 1 -5.56 10.83 4.66
N TYR A 2 -4.89 11.98 4.76
CA TYR A 2 -4.23 12.61 3.58
C TYR A 2 -2.72 12.38 3.65
N GLU A 3 -2.11 12.08 2.51
CA GLU A 3 -0.66 11.99 2.31
C GLU A 3 -0.20 13.23 1.56
N VAL A 4 0.78 13.95 2.11
CA VAL A 4 1.47 15.07 1.44
C VAL A 4 2.85 14.58 1.03
N PHE A 5 3.24 14.78 -0.22
CA PHE A 5 4.49 14.25 -0.74
C PHE A 5 5.15 15.15 -1.80
N LEU A 6 6.46 15.00 -1.92
CA LEU A 6 7.29 15.58 -2.98
C LEU A 6 8.08 14.43 -3.62
N THR A 7 8.31 14.52 -4.92
CA THR A 7 9.10 13.54 -5.67
C THR A 7 10.21 14.24 -6.43
N ALA A 8 11.40 13.63 -6.44
CA ALA A 8 12.56 14.10 -7.17
C ALA A 8 13.24 12.89 -7.81
N LEU A 9 13.92 13.12 -8.93
CA LEU A 9 14.72 12.11 -9.62
C LEU A 9 16.18 12.27 -9.19
N VAL A 10 16.84 11.14 -8.95
CA VAL A 10 18.28 11.08 -8.64
C VAL A 10 18.90 10.12 -9.64
N GLU A 11 19.95 10.56 -10.34
CA GLU A 11 20.66 9.69 -11.28
C GLU A 11 21.47 8.63 -10.54
N ASP A 12 21.67 7.48 -11.16
CA ASP A 12 22.39 6.35 -10.54
C ASP A 12 23.79 6.72 -10.07
N ARG A 13 24.50 7.59 -10.81
CA ARG A 13 25.84 8.08 -10.44
C ARG A 13 25.85 8.92 -9.15
N ASP A 14 24.72 9.55 -8.83
CA ASP A 14 24.59 10.50 -7.72
C ASP A 14 23.95 9.86 -6.48
N ILE A 15 23.53 8.59 -6.55
CA ILE A 15 22.79 7.93 -5.46
C ILE A 15 23.58 7.87 -4.15
N ILE A 16 24.90 7.67 -4.21
CA ILE A 16 25.77 7.60 -3.02
C ILE A 16 25.87 8.97 -2.37
N ALA A 17 26.07 10.02 -3.17
CA ALA A 17 26.14 11.40 -2.67
C ALA A 17 24.80 11.84 -2.06
N ALA A 18 23.68 11.56 -2.74
CA ALA A 18 22.35 11.85 -2.24
C ALA A 18 22.08 11.15 -0.90
N LYS A 19 22.43 9.87 -0.77
CA LYS A 19 22.32 9.12 0.50
C LYS A 19 23.16 9.76 1.59
N ALA A 20 24.41 10.15 1.32
CA ALA A 20 25.28 10.78 2.31
C ALA A 20 24.71 12.12 2.82
N VAL A 21 24.24 12.97 1.91
CA VAL A 21 23.60 14.25 2.25
C VAL A 21 22.34 14.03 3.08
N LEU A 22 21.44 13.13 2.67
CA LEU A 22 20.21 12.84 3.40
C LEU A 22 20.50 12.22 4.78
N SER A 23 21.51 11.35 4.89
CA SER A 23 21.89 10.74 6.16
C SER A 23 22.42 11.79 7.14
N GLY A 24 23.25 12.73 6.66
CA GLY A 24 23.73 13.86 7.45
C GLY A 24 22.59 14.80 7.87
N TYR A 25 21.67 15.12 6.97
CA TYR A 25 20.54 16.01 7.23
C TYR A 25 19.51 15.40 8.20
N CYS A 26 19.14 14.13 7.98
CA CYS A 26 18.17 13.42 8.81
C CYS A 26 18.78 12.85 10.10
N SER A 27 20.10 12.88 10.25
CA SER A 27 20.82 12.25 11.37
C SER A 27 20.46 10.77 11.56
N MET A 28 20.24 10.04 10.45
CA MET A 28 19.83 8.65 10.45
C MET A 28 20.58 7.89 9.36
N GLN A 29 20.89 6.61 9.62
CA GLN A 29 21.45 5.74 8.60
C GLN A 29 20.39 5.37 7.55
N PRO A 30 20.75 5.23 6.28
CA PRO A 30 19.83 4.77 5.26
C PRO A 30 19.46 3.32 5.54
N TRP A 31 18.18 3.00 5.45
CA TRP A 31 17.69 1.62 5.49
C TRP A 31 17.07 1.24 4.15
N GLU A 32 16.99 -0.05 3.91
CA GLU A 32 16.39 -0.59 2.70
C GLU A 32 15.16 -1.42 3.07
N SER A 33 14.07 -1.23 2.33
CA SER A 33 12.86 -2.05 2.48
C SER A 33 12.40 -2.51 1.11
N THR A 34 12.30 -3.81 0.91
CA THR A 34 11.78 -4.40 -0.34
C THR A 34 10.35 -4.88 -0.10
N HIS A 35 9.45 -4.62 -1.04
CA HIS A 35 8.05 -5.02 -0.90
C HIS A 35 7.56 -5.73 -2.18
N ARG A 36 6.82 -6.81 -2.00
CA ARG A 36 5.95 -7.37 -3.04
C ARG A 36 4.68 -6.54 -3.10
N VAL A 37 4.35 -5.99 -4.27
CA VAL A 37 3.11 -5.23 -4.47
C VAL A 37 2.24 -5.97 -5.48
N LEU A 38 1.05 -6.37 -5.04
CA LEU A 38 -0.01 -6.89 -5.91
C LEU A 38 -1.02 -5.79 -6.16
N TYR A 39 -1.35 -5.56 -7.42
CA TYR A 39 -2.36 -4.58 -7.83
C TYR A 39 -3.66 -5.30 -8.16
N TYR A 40 -4.77 -4.78 -7.65
CA TYR A 40 -6.10 -5.28 -7.90
C TYR A 40 -6.98 -4.15 -8.43
N GLN A 41 -7.60 -4.38 -9.56
CA GLN A 41 -8.58 -3.48 -10.14
C GLN A 41 -9.97 -3.80 -9.57
N GLY A 42 -10.71 -2.77 -9.17
CA GLY A 42 -12.12 -2.92 -8.82
C GLY A 42 -12.99 -3.34 -10.02
N PRO A 43 -14.23 -3.79 -9.78
CA PRO A 43 -15.15 -4.15 -10.86
C PRO A 43 -15.46 -2.95 -11.77
N SER A 44 -15.85 -3.23 -13.01
CA SER A 44 -16.16 -2.20 -14.03
C SER A 44 -17.26 -1.23 -13.61
N ARG A 45 -18.22 -1.70 -12.81
CA ARG A 45 -19.21 -0.86 -12.13
C ARG A 45 -18.76 -0.69 -10.68
N PRO A 46 -18.54 0.55 -10.20
CA PRO A 46 -18.14 0.81 -8.83
C PRO A 46 -19.08 0.11 -7.85
N SER A 47 -18.49 -0.71 -6.99
CA SER A 47 -19.17 -1.37 -5.90
C SER A 47 -18.22 -1.41 -4.71
N GLY A 48 -18.74 -1.12 -3.52
CA GLY A 48 -17.95 -1.22 -2.30
C GLY A 48 -17.53 -2.66 -1.97
N ILE A 49 -16.86 -2.82 -0.84
CA ILE A 49 -16.50 -4.14 -0.29
C ILE A 49 -17.74 -4.71 0.38
N ASN A 50 -18.48 -5.53 -0.36
CA ASN A 50 -19.76 -6.09 0.09
C ASN A 50 -19.58 -7.45 0.77
N ASN A 51 -18.60 -8.24 0.33
CA ASN A 51 -18.32 -9.53 0.93
C ASN A 51 -17.31 -9.37 2.08
N GLN A 52 -17.78 -9.66 3.29
CA GLN A 52 -17.00 -9.59 4.52
C GLN A 52 -16.75 -10.97 5.13
N SER A 53 -17.07 -12.07 4.43
CA SER A 53 -16.89 -13.44 4.96
C SER A 53 -15.42 -13.78 5.23
N SER A 54 -14.54 -13.27 4.36
CA SER A 54 -13.11 -13.58 4.36
C SER A 54 -12.28 -12.58 5.18
N LEU A 55 -12.94 -11.55 5.73
CA LEU A 55 -12.31 -10.64 6.69
C LEU A 55 -12.06 -11.38 8.00
N GLU A 56 -10.84 -11.25 8.52
CA GLU A 56 -10.46 -11.83 9.79
C GLU A 56 -11.23 -11.15 10.93
N LYS A 57 -11.93 -11.95 11.75
CA LYS A 57 -12.70 -11.49 12.91
C LYS A 57 -12.07 -12.07 14.19
N PRO A 58 -11.99 -11.31 15.29
CA PRO A 58 -12.48 -9.94 15.47
C PRO A 58 -11.53 -8.88 14.89
N MET A 59 -12.11 -7.80 14.33
CA MET A 59 -11.34 -6.68 13.81
C MET A 59 -11.07 -5.65 14.92
N ARG A 60 -9.86 -5.09 14.95
CA ARG A 60 -9.56 -3.90 15.78
C ARG A 60 -10.49 -2.75 15.39
N LYS A 61 -10.94 -1.95 16.36
CA LYS A 61 -11.93 -0.86 16.14
C LYS A 61 -11.50 0.12 15.05
N ASP A 62 -10.21 0.47 14.99
CA ASP A 62 -9.68 1.39 13.98
C ASP A 62 -9.76 0.79 12.57
N ASN A 63 -9.49 -0.51 12.43
CA ASN A 63 -9.58 -1.20 11.14
C ASN A 63 -11.02 -1.18 10.62
N VAL A 64 -12.03 -1.34 11.48
CA VAL A 64 -13.45 -1.30 11.07
C VAL A 64 -13.79 0.02 10.37
N TRP A 65 -13.29 1.14 10.89
CA TRP A 65 -13.49 2.45 10.27
C TRP A 65 -12.79 2.58 8.92
N LEU A 66 -11.55 2.07 8.81
CA LEU A 66 -10.81 2.11 7.55
C LEU A 66 -11.46 1.24 6.47
N TRP A 67 -11.96 0.06 6.82
CA TRP A 67 -12.73 -0.81 5.91
C TRP A 67 -14.02 -0.15 5.44
N LYS A 68 -14.73 0.54 6.34
CA LYS A 68 -15.92 1.34 5.98
C LYS A 68 -15.57 2.50 5.06
N GLU A 69 -14.46 3.18 5.30
CA GLU A 69 -13.96 4.26 4.43
C GLU A 69 -13.65 3.71 3.03
N LEU A 70 -12.91 2.59 2.92
CA LEU A 70 -12.65 1.95 1.62
C LEU A 70 -13.95 1.60 0.89
N HIS A 71 -14.89 0.95 1.58
CA HIS A 71 -16.19 0.61 1.01
C HIS A 71 -16.90 1.84 0.40
N GLN A 72 -16.93 2.96 1.13
CA GLN A 72 -17.58 4.19 0.66
C GLN A 72 -16.87 4.82 -0.55
N ASN A 73 -15.54 4.82 -0.60
CA ASN A 73 -14.81 5.34 -1.76
C ASN A 73 -15.04 4.43 -2.99
N PHE A 74 -14.95 3.11 -2.81
CA PHE A 74 -15.07 2.12 -3.88
C PHE A 74 -16.48 2.03 -4.48
N ALA A 75 -17.50 2.37 -3.70
CA ALA A 75 -18.88 2.47 -4.19
C ALA A 75 -19.11 3.68 -5.12
N ARG A 76 -18.21 4.67 -5.13
CA ARG A 76 -18.40 5.94 -5.85
C ARG A 76 -17.55 6.09 -7.10
N GLN A 77 -16.43 5.38 -7.17
CA GLN A 77 -15.46 5.52 -8.26
C GLN A 77 -14.73 4.22 -8.54
N SER A 78 -14.20 4.09 -9.74
CA SER A 78 -13.24 3.05 -10.08
C SER A 78 -11.94 3.26 -9.32
N PHE A 79 -11.27 2.18 -8.95
CA PHE A 79 -10.08 2.23 -8.12
C PHE A 79 -9.10 1.11 -8.48
N ILE A 80 -7.84 1.34 -8.13
CA ILE A 80 -6.80 0.32 -8.05
C ILE A 80 -6.38 0.22 -6.59
N LEU A 81 -6.32 -1.00 -6.08
CA LEU A 81 -5.96 -1.30 -4.70
C LEU A 81 -4.69 -2.12 -4.67
N GLN A 82 -3.88 -1.93 -3.63
CA GLN A 82 -2.61 -2.63 -3.47
C GLN A 82 -2.65 -3.54 -2.24
N ALA A 83 -2.26 -4.79 -2.41
CA ALA A 83 -1.85 -5.65 -1.30
C ALA A 83 -0.31 -5.70 -1.28
N ARG A 84 0.28 -5.22 -0.19
CA ARG A 84 1.74 -5.08 -0.04
C ARG A 84 2.25 -6.03 1.02
N TYR A 85 3.33 -6.74 0.72
CA TYR A 85 4.01 -7.64 1.65
C TYR A 85 5.47 -7.24 1.71
N GLU A 86 6.02 -7.14 2.91
CA GLU A 86 7.46 -6.95 3.08
C GLU A 86 8.19 -8.21 2.63
N ILE A 87 9.31 -8.01 1.92
CA ILE A 87 10.22 -9.08 1.49
C ILE A 87 11.52 -8.89 2.26
N LEU A 88 11.91 -9.92 3.00
CA LEU A 88 13.18 -9.99 3.68
C LEU A 88 14.21 -10.65 2.75
N ARG A 89 15.31 -9.95 2.46
CA ARG A 89 16.34 -10.44 1.53
C ARG A 89 16.91 -11.79 1.93
N ASP A 90 17.12 -12.01 3.21
CA ASP A 90 17.80 -13.21 3.72
C ASP A 90 16.91 -14.47 3.66
N THR A 91 15.59 -14.31 3.75
CA THR A 91 14.64 -15.43 3.82
C THR A 91 13.83 -15.63 2.54
N ASP A 92 13.50 -14.55 1.84
CA ASP A 92 12.51 -14.56 0.76
C ASP A 92 13.13 -14.46 -0.64
N LEU A 93 14.43 -14.16 -0.73
CA LEU A 93 15.16 -14.00 -1.98
C LEU A 93 16.36 -14.96 -2.07
N GLY A 94 16.70 -15.38 -3.30
CA GLY A 94 17.85 -16.25 -3.56
C GLY A 94 17.55 -17.75 -3.43
N THR A 95 18.60 -18.57 -3.53
CA THR A 95 18.50 -20.05 -3.49
C THR A 95 18.15 -20.60 -2.11
N THR A 96 18.22 -19.76 -1.06
CA THR A 96 17.81 -20.07 0.31
C THR A 96 16.30 -19.92 0.53
N ALA A 97 15.57 -19.27 -0.38
CA ALA A 97 14.11 -19.17 -0.35
C ALA A 97 13.48 -20.52 -0.73
N ALA A 98 13.55 -21.49 0.18
CA ALA A 98 13.10 -22.86 -0.07
C ALA A 98 11.58 -22.97 -0.20
N ILE A 99 10.82 -22.01 0.34
CA ILE A 99 9.35 -22.04 0.38
C ILE A 99 8.80 -20.71 -0.16
N PRO A 100 8.02 -20.72 -1.26
CA PRO A 100 7.34 -19.53 -1.73
C PRO A 100 6.43 -18.93 -0.66
N MET A 101 6.46 -17.60 -0.52
CA MET A 101 5.63 -16.87 0.43
C MET A 101 4.14 -17.17 0.22
N HIS A 102 3.48 -17.70 1.25
CA HIS A 102 2.05 -17.98 1.23
C HIS A 102 1.24 -16.74 1.64
N LEU A 103 0.79 -15.98 0.62
CA LEU A 103 0.24 -14.64 0.79
C LEU A 103 -1.05 -14.56 1.63
N ASP A 104 -1.87 -15.61 1.66
CA ASP A 104 -3.09 -15.61 2.49
C ASP A 104 -2.78 -15.78 3.99
N SER A 105 -1.63 -16.38 4.35
CA SER A 105 -1.21 -16.54 5.75
C SER A 105 -0.28 -15.43 6.22
N THR A 106 0.48 -14.81 5.31
CA THR A 106 1.39 -13.72 5.62
C THR A 106 0.61 -12.43 5.88
N PRO A 107 0.84 -11.73 7.02
CA PRO A 107 0.28 -10.40 7.24
C PRO A 107 0.81 -9.41 6.20
N GLY A 108 -0.09 -8.66 5.57
CA GLY A 108 0.24 -7.62 4.59
C GLY A 108 -0.43 -6.30 4.91
N VAL A 109 -0.23 -5.34 4.02
CA VAL A 109 -0.84 -4.00 4.08
C VAL A 109 -1.77 -3.82 2.90
N LEU A 110 -3.03 -3.49 3.19
CA LEU A 110 -3.98 -3.05 2.17
C LEU A 110 -3.84 -1.55 1.99
N ARG A 111 -3.44 -1.09 0.81
CA ARG A 111 -3.23 0.33 0.50
C ARG A 111 -4.08 0.78 -0.67
N TRP A 112 -4.85 1.85 -0.45
CA TRP A 112 -5.52 2.62 -1.49
C TRP A 112 -5.05 4.08 -1.43
N THR A 113 -4.82 4.67 -2.60
CA THR A 113 -4.51 6.10 -2.75
C THR A 113 -5.37 6.67 -3.85
N ASP A 114 -5.97 7.82 -3.59
CA ASP A 114 -6.75 8.56 -4.58
C ASP A 114 -5.82 9.36 -5.52
N PHE A 115 -6.41 10.01 -6.53
CA PHE A 115 -5.69 10.97 -7.35
C PHE A 115 -5.19 12.16 -6.51
N PRO A 116 -4.03 12.73 -6.87
CA PRO A 116 -3.59 13.99 -6.30
C PRO A 116 -4.61 15.11 -6.51
N ASP A 117 -4.76 15.96 -5.49
CA ASP A 117 -5.57 17.16 -5.61
C ASP A 117 -5.02 18.07 -6.72
N PRO A 118 -5.90 18.73 -7.50
CA PRO A 118 -5.47 19.63 -8.54
C PRO A 118 -4.73 20.84 -7.94
N PRO A 119 -3.75 21.44 -8.66
CA PRO A 119 -3.02 22.61 -8.19
C PRO A 119 -3.96 23.79 -7.91
N ARG A 120 -3.89 24.40 -6.72
CA ARG A 120 -4.77 25.52 -6.29
C ARG A 120 -4.04 26.85 -6.08
N GLY A 121 -3.08 27.20 -6.94
CA GLY A 121 -2.36 28.49 -6.88
C GLY A 121 -1.53 28.75 -5.61
N GLN A 122 -1.44 27.76 -4.73
CA GLN A 122 -0.61 27.72 -3.52
C GLN A 122 0.72 27.00 -3.81
N PRO A 123 1.73 27.08 -2.92
CA PRO A 123 3.00 26.35 -3.09
C PRO A 123 2.77 24.89 -3.49
N PHE A 124 3.65 24.37 -4.37
CA PHE A 124 3.58 23.05 -5.00
C PHE A 124 3.69 21.89 -3.98
N LEU A 125 2.63 21.69 -3.18
CA LEU A 125 2.48 20.57 -2.28
C LEU A 125 1.48 19.61 -2.90
N THR A 126 1.97 18.48 -3.39
CA THR A 126 1.10 17.40 -3.88
C THR A 126 0.52 16.67 -2.68
N GLN A 127 -0.81 16.61 -2.61
CA GLN A 127 -1.51 15.85 -1.59
C GLN A 127 -2.56 14.95 -2.21
N ARG A 128 -2.86 13.83 -1.55
CA ARG A 128 -3.93 12.91 -1.96
C ARG A 128 -4.53 12.20 -0.77
N LYS A 129 -5.76 11.72 -0.91
CA LYS A 129 -6.36 10.83 0.08
C LYS A 129 -5.69 9.45 0.05
N LYS A 130 -5.43 8.89 1.23
CA LYS A 130 -4.82 7.58 1.43
C LYS A 130 -5.55 6.81 2.54
N VAL A 131 -5.71 5.51 2.32
CA VAL A 131 -6.15 4.54 3.33
C VAL A 131 -5.15 3.39 3.34
N GLU A 132 -4.61 3.08 4.52
CA GLU A 132 -3.70 1.95 4.75
C GLU A 132 -4.18 1.14 5.94
N ILE A 133 -4.39 -0.16 5.74
CA ILE A 133 -4.79 -1.10 6.78
C ILE A 133 -3.66 -2.11 6.94
N TRP A 134 -3.00 -2.05 8.09
CA TRP A 134 -1.83 -2.86 8.42
C TRP A 134 -2.20 -4.22 8.99
N GLU A 135 -1.28 -5.17 8.89
CA GLU A 135 -1.37 -6.53 9.44
C GLU A 135 -2.65 -7.28 9.04
N GLN A 136 -3.05 -7.16 7.79
CA GLN A 136 -4.20 -7.87 7.25
C GLN A 136 -3.76 -9.21 6.65
N ARG A 137 -4.44 -10.29 7.03
CA ARG A 137 -4.26 -11.62 6.42
C ARG A 137 -5.34 -11.88 5.37
N LYS A 138 -5.16 -12.93 4.58
CA LYS A 138 -6.11 -13.37 3.54
C LYS A 138 -6.47 -12.30 2.50
N LEU A 139 -5.58 -11.31 2.28
CA LEU A 139 -5.85 -10.22 1.36
C LEU A 139 -6.19 -10.73 -0.06
N PRO A 140 -5.46 -11.70 -0.67
CA PRO A 140 -5.80 -12.21 -1.99
C PRO A 140 -7.20 -12.84 -2.03
N SER A 141 -7.56 -13.60 -0.99
CA SER A 141 -8.88 -14.20 -0.86
C SER A 141 -9.98 -13.14 -0.72
N VAL A 142 -9.80 -12.16 0.17
CA VAL A 142 -10.76 -11.06 0.39
C VAL A 142 -11.02 -10.27 -0.91
N LEU A 143 -9.96 -9.97 -1.66
CA LEU A 143 -10.05 -9.19 -2.90
C LEU A 143 -10.73 -10.00 -4.01
N ARG A 144 -10.39 -11.29 -4.14
CA ARG A 144 -11.06 -12.20 -5.07
C ARG A 144 -12.55 -12.34 -4.77
N ASP A 145 -12.91 -12.51 -3.51
CA ASP A 145 -14.30 -12.65 -3.06
C ASP A 145 -15.15 -11.39 -3.31
N ASN A 146 -14.49 -10.24 -3.40
CA ASN A 146 -15.11 -8.97 -3.77
C ASN A 146 -15.00 -8.66 -5.28
N LYS A 147 -14.58 -9.65 -6.10
CA LYS A 147 -14.43 -9.55 -7.57
C LYS A 147 -13.42 -8.48 -8.00
N HIS A 148 -12.36 -8.28 -7.23
CA HIS A 148 -11.24 -7.43 -7.61
C HIS A 148 -10.20 -8.32 -8.31
N GLN A 149 -9.73 -7.90 -9.49
CA GLN A 149 -8.87 -8.70 -10.37
C GLN A 149 -7.45 -8.16 -10.46
#